data_AF-S9WZH2-F1
#
_entry.id   AF-S9WZH2-F1
#
_cell.length_a   1.000
_cell.length_b   1.000
_cell.length_c   1.000
_cell.angle_alpha   90.00
_cell.angle_beta   90.00
_cell.angle_gamma   90.00
#
_symmetry.space_group_name_H-M   'P 1'
#
loop_
_entity.id
_entity.type
_entity.pdbx_description
1 polymer ?
#
loop_
_entity_poly.entity_id
_entity_poly.type
_entity_poly.pdbx_seq_one_letter_code
_entity_poly.pdbx_strand_id
1 'polypeptide(L)'
;MDARVFVNEFNIPPPTTETSEDVMRFLKDFEIAAKGRNIENEGRNIENEVNVRLQKQQILNVASQFRQRERTLEDTPPRWFQMWVNDENGFSGLFNRIGRMETRMDRMETKMDRMEARIDRIANVQRRSLGFPIDVVPFLNGEEPTEKLPQIRSVEDIDLLTKDQCTSYLNGYGIRFNPNETIKLKERLRDVVGLMSAYDLAYQFSGFP
;
A
#
# COMPACT_ATOMS: atom_id res chain seq x y z
N MET A 1 40.55 -8.34 -0.09
CA MET A 1 41.47 -9.47 -0.38
C MET A 1 42.93 -9.13 -0.05
N ASP A 2 43.74 -10.09 0.43
CA ASP A 2 45.21 -9.95 0.45
C ASP A 2 45.75 -10.19 -0.98
N ALA A 3 45.98 -9.11 -1.71
CA ALA A 3 46.39 -9.14 -3.12
C ALA A 3 47.71 -9.90 -3.36
N ARG A 4 48.49 -10.15 -2.31
CA ARG A 4 49.78 -10.87 -2.38
C ARG A 4 49.63 -12.35 -2.71
N VAL A 5 48.48 -12.96 -2.39
CA VAL A 5 48.22 -14.40 -2.64
C VAL A 5 48.05 -14.71 -4.13
N PHE A 6 47.60 -13.73 -4.91
CA PHE A 6 47.30 -13.87 -6.34
C PHE A 6 48.42 -13.39 -7.27
N VAL A 7 49.53 -12.89 -6.70
CA VAL A 7 50.74 -12.56 -7.46
C VAL A 7 51.37 -13.84 -7.97
N ASN A 8 51.51 -13.97 -9.29
CA ASN A 8 52.01 -15.19 -9.93
C ASN A 8 53.00 -14.86 -11.06
N GLU A 9 53.91 -15.80 -11.34
CA GLU A 9 54.92 -15.68 -12.40
C GLU A 9 54.35 -15.88 -13.82
N PHE A 10 53.07 -16.24 -13.94
CA PHE A 10 52.41 -16.58 -15.20
C PHE A 10 51.64 -15.40 -15.81
N ASN A 11 51.76 -14.21 -15.22
CA ASN A 11 51.08 -12.98 -15.63
C ASN A 11 49.55 -13.13 -15.73
N ILE A 12 48.98 -14.05 -14.95
CA ILE A 12 47.53 -14.25 -14.89
C ILE A 12 46.95 -13.10 -14.07
N PRO A 13 45.95 -12.38 -14.59
CA PRO A 13 45.34 -11.27 -13.87
C PRO A 13 44.69 -11.79 -12.59
N PRO A 14 44.87 -11.11 -11.44
CA PRO A 14 44.23 -11.51 -10.21
C PRO A 14 42.70 -11.41 -10.34
N PRO A 15 41.94 -12.13 -9.49
CA PRO A 15 40.48 -11.99 -9.43
C PRO A 15 40.08 -10.52 -9.27
N THR A 16 39.07 -10.09 -10.02
CA THR A 16 38.58 -8.70 -10.01
C THR A 16 37.39 -8.51 -9.08
N THR A 17 36.74 -9.62 -8.68
CA THR A 17 35.58 -9.65 -7.79
C THR A 17 35.83 -10.54 -6.57
N GLU A 18 35.22 -10.19 -5.44
CA GLU A 18 35.33 -10.95 -4.19
C GLU A 18 34.34 -12.14 -4.14
N THR A 19 34.27 -12.94 -5.21
CA THR A 19 33.36 -14.09 -5.34
C THR A 19 34.11 -15.42 -5.40
N SER A 20 33.51 -16.51 -4.93
CA SER A 20 34.11 -17.85 -5.03
C SER A 20 34.29 -18.27 -6.49
N GLU A 21 33.45 -17.79 -7.41
CA GLU A 21 33.50 -18.17 -8.81
C GLU A 21 34.72 -17.56 -9.52
N ASP A 22 35.00 -16.28 -9.28
CA ASP A 22 36.12 -15.57 -9.90
C ASP A 22 37.48 -16.04 -9.35
N VAL A 23 37.54 -16.38 -8.05
CA VAL A 23 38.71 -17.02 -7.44
C VAL A 23 38.95 -18.42 -8.02
N MET A 24 37.88 -19.20 -8.26
CA MET A 24 38.00 -20.53 -8.87
C MET A 24 38.38 -20.47 -10.35
N ARG A 25 37.94 -19.44 -11.08
CA ARG A 25 38.40 -19.16 -12.45
C ARG A 25 39.91 -18.91 -12.48
N PHE A 26 40.40 -18.02 -11.62
CA PHE A 26 41.83 -17.75 -11.50
C PHE A 26 42.63 -19.02 -11.18
N LEU A 27 42.15 -19.84 -10.23
CA LEU A 27 42.82 -21.09 -9.86
C LEU A 27 42.92 -22.06 -11.05
N LYS A 28 41.88 -22.15 -11.87
CA LYS A 28 41.87 -22.99 -13.06
C LYS A 28 42.91 -22.53 -14.08
N ASP A 29 42.97 -21.24 -14.35
CA ASP A 29 43.93 -20.65 -15.30
C ASP A 29 45.37 -20.80 -14.80
N PHE A 30 45.58 -20.65 -13.49
CA PHE A 30 46.86 -20.87 -12.82
C PHE A 30 47.34 -22.33 -12.93
N GLU A 31 46.45 -23.29 -12.72
CA GLU A 31 46.79 -24.72 -12.86
C GLU A 31 47.15 -25.11 -14.30
N ILE A 32 46.47 -24.53 -15.29
CA ILE A 32 46.75 -24.78 -16.71
C ILE A 32 48.14 -24.23 -17.06
N ALA A 33 48.45 -23.00 -16.67
CA ALA A 33 49.75 -22.38 -16.91
C ALA A 33 50.90 -23.11 -16.19
N ALA A 34 50.69 -23.51 -14.94
CA ALA A 34 51.68 -24.26 -14.17
C ALA A 34 51.98 -25.65 -14.78
N LYS A 35 50.96 -26.34 -15.32
CA LYS A 35 51.14 -27.62 -16.04
C LYS A 35 51.86 -27.44 -17.36
N GLY A 36 51.55 -26.38 -18.12
CA GLY A 36 52.23 -26.07 -19.39
C GLY A 36 53.73 -25.84 -19.22
N ARG A 37 54.13 -25.06 -18.19
CA ARG A 37 55.55 -24.81 -17.86
C ARG A 37 56.30 -26.07 -17.41
N ASN A 38 55.61 -27.02 -16.76
CA ASN A 38 56.21 -28.28 -16.31
C ASN A 38 56.43 -29.28 -17.46
N ILE A 39 55.69 -29.14 -18.57
CA ILE A 39 55.89 -29.91 -19.80
C ILE A 39 57.05 -29.34 -20.63
N GLU A 40 57.23 -28.02 -20.63
CA GLU A 40 58.35 -27.35 -21.32
C GLU A 40 59.70 -27.48 -20.59
N ASN A 41 59.68 -27.60 -19.25
CA ASN A 41 60.88 -27.81 -18.44
C ASN A 41 61.00 -29.28 -18.05
N GLU A 42 61.60 -30.07 -18.94
CA GLU A 42 61.81 -31.50 -18.77
C GLU A 42 62.77 -31.78 -17.59
N GLY A 43 62.19 -31.88 -16.40
CA GLY A 43 62.81 -32.48 -15.22
C GLY A 43 63.71 -31.57 -14.36
N ARG A 44 63.41 -31.58 -13.05
CA ARG A 44 64.25 -31.14 -11.91
C ARG A 44 64.12 -29.69 -11.46
N ASN A 45 62.93 -29.26 -11.06
CA ASN A 45 62.87 -28.20 -10.05
C ASN A 45 61.80 -28.48 -8.97
N ILE A 46 62.19 -29.28 -7.98
CA ILE A 46 61.34 -29.68 -6.83
C ILE A 46 60.89 -28.44 -6.04
N GLU A 47 61.74 -27.41 -5.93
CA GLU A 47 61.40 -26.16 -5.25
C GLU A 47 60.25 -25.42 -5.94
N ASN A 48 60.25 -25.38 -7.27
CA ASN A 48 59.15 -24.78 -8.04
C ASN A 48 57.84 -25.56 -7.84
N GLU A 49 57.90 -26.89 -7.80
CA GLU A 49 56.72 -27.72 -7.58
C GLU A 49 56.14 -27.53 -6.17
N VAL A 50 57.01 -27.43 -5.15
CA VAL A 50 56.62 -27.14 -3.77
C VAL A 50 55.99 -25.75 -3.65
N ASN A 51 56.57 -24.74 -4.30
CA ASN A 51 56.04 -23.37 -4.30
C ASN A 51 54.67 -23.28 -4.99
N VAL A 52 54.50 -23.92 -6.15
CA VAL A 52 53.19 -23.97 -6.85
C VAL A 52 52.14 -24.69 -6.01
N ARG A 53 52.49 -25.79 -5.34
CA ARG A 53 51.58 -26.51 -4.44
C ARG A 53 51.18 -25.66 -3.24
N LEU A 54 52.12 -24.92 -2.65
CA LEU A 54 51.85 -24.04 -1.52
C LEU A 54 50.91 -22.89 -1.92
N GLN A 55 51.18 -22.25 -3.06
CA GLN A 55 50.34 -21.17 -3.58
C GLN A 55 48.93 -21.67 -3.93
N LYS A 56 48.81 -22.85 -4.54
CA LYS A 56 47.51 -23.50 -4.78
C LYS A 56 46.73 -23.71 -3.49
N GLN A 57 47.38 -24.18 -2.42
CA GLN A 57 46.73 -24.40 -1.14
C GLN A 57 46.22 -23.09 -0.53
N GLN A 58 46.98 -22.00 -0.66
CA GLN A 58 46.56 -20.67 -0.21
C GLN A 58 45.34 -20.16 -0.98
N ILE A 59 45.33 -20.31 -2.32
CA ILE A 59 44.19 -19.92 -3.16
C ILE A 59 42.94 -20.73 -2.81
N LEU A 60 43.08 -22.04 -2.57
CA LEU A 60 41.98 -22.91 -2.16
C LEU A 60 41.40 -22.52 -0.79
N ASN A 61 42.26 -22.10 0.15
CA ASN A 61 41.81 -21.60 1.45
C ASN A 61 41.04 -20.28 1.31
N VAL A 62 41.43 -19.41 0.38
CA VAL A 62 40.70 -18.16 0.10
C VAL A 62 39.35 -18.47 -0.58
N ALA A 63 39.32 -19.39 -1.54
CA ALA A 63 38.09 -19.83 -2.19
C ALA A 63 37.09 -20.47 -1.21
N SER A 64 37.58 -21.25 -0.25
CA SER A 64 36.71 -21.88 0.76
C SER A 64 36.11 -20.86 1.73
N GLN A 65 36.85 -19.80 2.09
CA GLN A 65 36.35 -18.68 2.89
C GLN A 65 35.25 -17.91 2.15
N PHE A 66 35.43 -17.61 0.85
CA PHE A 66 34.40 -16.96 0.04
C PHE A 66 33.17 -17.83 -0.11
N ARG A 67 33.36 -19.12 -0.40
CA ARG A 67 32.26 -20.08 -0.49
C ARG A 67 31.50 -20.21 0.83
N GLN A 68 32.17 -20.10 1.97
CA GLN A 68 31.52 -20.11 3.27
C GLN A 68 30.74 -18.82 3.53
N ARG A 69 31.26 -17.66 3.11
CA ARG A 69 30.56 -16.36 3.16
C ARG A 69 29.32 -16.33 2.26
N GLU A 70 29.44 -16.83 1.03
CA GLU A 70 28.33 -16.94 0.07
C GLU A 70 27.24 -17.87 0.60
N ARG A 71 27.61 -19.01 1.20
CA ARG A 71 26.63 -19.89 1.88
C ARG A 71 25.94 -19.24 3.09
N THR A 72 26.60 -18.31 3.78
CA THR A 72 25.96 -17.54 4.88
C THR A 72 25.08 -16.38 4.40
N LEU A 73 25.20 -15.98 3.12
CA LEU A 73 24.41 -14.91 2.53
C LEU A 73 23.02 -15.37 2.08
N GLU A 74 22.72 -16.67 2.06
CA GLU A 74 21.56 -17.17 1.33
C GLU A 74 20.32 -17.59 2.14
N ASP A 75 20.26 -17.46 3.48
CA ASP A 75 18.99 -17.81 4.17
C ASP A 75 18.74 -17.16 5.54
N THR A 76 19.53 -16.16 5.93
CA THR A 76 19.22 -15.45 7.19
C THR A 76 19.34 -13.95 7.01
N PRO A 77 18.24 -13.18 7.18
CA PRO A 77 18.30 -11.73 7.05
C PRO A 77 19.32 -11.15 8.03
N PRO A 78 20.04 -10.06 7.66
CA PRO A 78 21.03 -9.44 8.52
C PRO A 78 20.52 -9.12 9.93
N ARG A 79 21.42 -9.15 10.93
CA ARG A 79 21.07 -8.92 12.35
C ARG A 79 20.29 -7.62 12.58
N TRP A 80 20.68 -6.53 11.93
CA TRP A 80 19.98 -5.24 12.06
C TRP A 80 18.53 -5.33 11.55
N PHE A 81 18.26 -6.12 10.52
CA PHE A 81 16.92 -6.34 9.98
C PHE A 81 16.08 -7.18 10.95
N GLN A 82 16.66 -8.24 11.52
CA GLN A 82 15.99 -9.04 12.55
C GLN A 82 15.65 -8.20 13.79
N MET A 83 16.57 -7.31 14.21
CA MET A 83 16.31 -6.39 15.32
C MET A 83 15.19 -5.41 14.98
N TRP A 84 15.20 -4.85 13.77
CA TRP A 84 14.17 -3.92 13.32
C TRP A 84 12.78 -4.55 13.15
N VAL A 85 12.69 -5.80 12.69
CA VAL A 85 11.40 -6.51 12.61
C VAL A 85 10.82 -6.80 13.99
N ASN A 86 11.69 -7.11 14.96
CA ASN A 86 11.30 -7.47 16.33
C ASN A 86 11.20 -6.27 17.30
N ASP A 87 11.61 -5.07 16.90
CA ASP A 87 11.52 -3.85 17.71
C ASP A 87 10.09 -3.30 17.71
N GLU A 88 9.58 -2.93 18.90
CA GLU A 88 8.28 -2.28 19.08
C GLU A 88 8.18 -0.95 18.33
N ASN A 89 9.30 -0.25 18.15
CA ASN A 89 9.38 0.97 17.33
C ASN A 89 9.86 0.73 15.90
N GLY A 90 10.18 -0.53 15.57
CA GLY A 90 10.60 -0.94 14.25
C GLY A 90 9.42 -1.20 13.31
N PHE A 91 9.49 -2.27 12.54
CA PHE A 91 8.51 -2.56 11.49
C PHE A 91 7.08 -2.72 12.04
N SER A 92 6.93 -3.50 13.11
CA SER A 92 5.63 -3.72 13.78
C SER A 92 5.02 -2.42 14.32
N GLY A 93 5.85 -1.55 14.91
CA GLY A 93 5.44 -0.23 15.38
C GLY A 93 4.92 0.67 14.25
N LEU A 94 5.60 0.62 13.10
CA LEU A 94 5.20 1.35 11.90
C LEU A 94 3.85 0.85 11.34
N PHE A 95 3.64 -0.46 11.21
CA PHE A 95 2.32 -1.00 10.78
C PHE A 95 1.20 -0.60 11.72
N ASN A 96 1.41 -0.68 13.03
CA ASN A 96 0.42 -0.26 14.01
C ASN A 96 0.09 1.23 13.90
N ARG A 97 1.09 2.06 13.59
CA ARG A 97 0.87 3.49 13.35
C ARG A 97 0.13 3.75 12.04
N ILE A 98 0.46 3.03 10.97
CA ILE A 98 -0.26 3.09 9.69
C ILE A 98 -1.70 2.65 9.85
N GLY A 99 -1.97 1.49 10.46
CA GLY A 99 -3.35 1.02 10.68
C GLY A 99 -4.18 1.99 11.52
N ARG A 100 -3.58 2.63 12.55
CA ARG A 100 -4.25 3.71 13.29
C ARG A 100 -4.50 4.96 12.43
N MET A 101 -3.62 5.27 11.48
CA MET A 101 -3.83 6.37 10.54
C MET A 101 -4.96 6.05 9.57
N GLU A 102 -5.01 4.84 9.01
CA GLU A 102 -6.11 4.37 8.16
C GLU A 102 -7.46 4.52 8.87
N THR A 103 -7.60 3.97 10.09
CA THR A 103 -8.84 4.13 10.87
C THR A 103 -9.20 5.59 11.15
N ARG A 104 -8.21 6.48 11.29
CA ARG A 104 -8.45 7.91 11.47
C ARG A 104 -8.89 8.58 10.17
N MET A 105 -8.35 8.17 9.03
CA MET A 105 -8.73 8.64 7.71
C MET A 105 -10.17 8.24 7.40
N ASP A 106 -10.57 6.98 7.62
CA ASP A 106 -11.96 6.53 7.43
C ASP A 106 -12.95 7.37 8.26
N ARG A 107 -12.59 7.66 9.52
CA ARG A 107 -13.41 8.53 10.39
C ARG A 107 -13.45 9.98 9.92
N MET A 108 -12.42 10.45 9.21
CA MET A 108 -12.41 11.79 8.63
C MET A 108 -13.26 11.84 7.37
N GLU A 109 -13.18 10.83 6.51
CA GLU A 109 -14.02 10.68 5.32
C GLU A 109 -15.51 10.73 5.67
N THR A 110 -15.96 9.87 6.60
CA THR A 110 -17.36 9.89 7.08
C THR A 110 -17.76 11.25 7.68
N LYS A 111 -16.83 12.00 8.26
CA LYS A 111 -17.11 13.35 8.78
C LYS A 111 -17.24 14.37 7.66
N MET A 112 -16.45 14.24 6.60
CA MET A 112 -16.52 15.08 5.42
C MET A 112 -17.83 14.85 4.67
N ASP A 113 -18.25 13.61 4.44
CA ASP A 113 -19.52 13.30 3.78
C ASP A 113 -20.71 13.94 4.51
N ARG A 114 -20.72 13.83 5.85
CA ARG A 114 -21.74 14.47 6.69
C ARG A 114 -21.67 15.99 6.65
N MET A 115 -20.49 16.57 6.44
CA MET A 115 -20.32 18.01 6.32
C MET A 115 -20.82 18.49 4.96
N GLU A 116 -20.51 17.77 3.89
CA GLU A 116 -20.95 18.04 2.52
C GLU A 116 -22.49 17.99 2.42
N ALA A 117 -23.12 16.92 2.90
CA ALA A 117 -24.59 16.84 2.94
C ALA A 117 -25.26 17.99 3.74
N ARG A 118 -24.58 18.52 4.77
CA ARG A 118 -25.07 19.71 5.51
C ARG A 118 -24.90 21.00 4.72
N ILE A 119 -23.80 21.14 3.98
CA ILE A 119 -23.55 22.27 3.09
C ILE A 119 -24.59 22.28 1.98
N ASP A 120 -24.86 21.14 1.34
CA ASP A 120 -25.86 21.02 0.28
C ASP A 120 -27.27 21.36 0.78
N ARG A 121 -27.63 20.90 1.98
CA ARG A 121 -28.89 21.31 2.62
C ARG A 121 -28.99 22.83 2.80
N ILE A 122 -27.93 23.48 3.28
CA ILE A 122 -27.91 24.94 3.48
C ILE A 122 -27.97 25.67 2.13
N ALA A 123 -27.21 25.18 1.14
CA ALA A 123 -27.25 25.70 -0.22
C ALA A 123 -28.67 25.61 -0.79
N ASN A 124 -29.36 24.49 -0.58
CA ASN A 124 -30.74 24.30 -0.99
C ASN A 124 -31.71 25.28 -0.33
N VAL A 125 -31.57 25.53 0.98
CA VAL A 125 -32.36 26.55 1.67
C VAL A 125 -32.16 27.93 1.01
N GLN A 126 -30.91 28.30 0.72
CA GLN A 126 -30.59 29.56 0.06
C GLN A 126 -31.13 29.61 -1.37
N ARG A 127 -30.94 28.56 -2.17
CA ARG A 127 -31.48 28.45 -3.54
C ARG A 127 -32.99 28.62 -3.54
N ARG A 128 -33.67 27.95 -2.62
CA ARG A 128 -35.13 28.01 -2.52
C ARG A 128 -35.62 29.41 -2.09
N SER A 129 -34.90 30.09 -1.21
CA SER A 129 -35.20 31.48 -0.83
C SER A 129 -35.08 32.45 -2.01
N LEU A 130 -34.24 32.12 -3.00
CA LEU A 130 -34.05 32.87 -4.24
C LEU A 130 -34.99 32.41 -5.37
N GLY A 131 -35.91 31.48 -5.10
CA GLY A 131 -36.86 30.96 -6.08
C GLY A 131 -36.30 29.88 -7.02
N PHE A 132 -35.04 29.46 -6.84
CA PHE A 132 -34.45 28.38 -7.63
C PHE A 132 -34.89 27.00 -7.10
N PRO A 133 -34.91 25.96 -7.97
CA PRO A 133 -35.06 24.59 -7.52
C PRO A 133 -33.83 24.16 -6.70
N ILE A 134 -34.06 23.22 -5.78
CA ILE A 134 -32.98 22.62 -4.98
C ILE A 134 -32.17 21.62 -5.82
N ASP A 135 -30.92 21.41 -5.43
CA ASP A 135 -30.08 20.35 -5.96
C ASP A 135 -30.27 19.07 -5.10
N VAL A 136 -29.89 17.91 -5.65
CA VAL A 136 -30.04 16.63 -4.94
C VAL A 136 -29.04 16.59 -3.79
N VAL A 137 -29.53 16.27 -2.58
CA VAL A 137 -28.67 16.12 -1.41
C VAL A 137 -28.12 14.68 -1.37
N PRO A 138 -26.81 14.47 -1.32
CA PRO A 138 -26.22 13.14 -1.17
C PRO A 138 -26.50 12.55 0.22
N PHE A 139 -26.45 11.23 0.33
CA PHE A 139 -26.58 10.54 1.61
C PHE A 139 -25.36 10.77 2.51
N LEU A 140 -25.46 10.39 3.79
CA LEU A 140 -24.40 10.62 4.78
C LEU A 140 -23.11 9.82 4.52
N ASN A 141 -23.13 8.91 3.55
CA ASN A 141 -21.98 8.15 3.05
C ASN A 141 -21.40 8.72 1.74
N GLY A 142 -21.84 9.92 1.32
CA GLY A 142 -21.37 10.58 0.11
C GLY A 142 -21.99 10.08 -1.19
N GLU A 143 -22.78 8.99 -1.16
CA GLU A 143 -23.44 8.46 -2.34
C GLU A 143 -24.70 9.25 -2.69
N GLU A 144 -24.91 9.50 -3.98
CA GLU A 144 -26.19 10.00 -4.46
C GLU A 144 -27.31 8.96 -4.29
N PRO A 145 -28.57 9.39 -4.12
CA PRO A 145 -29.71 8.48 -4.11
C PRO A 145 -29.71 7.58 -5.36
N THR A 146 -29.65 6.26 -5.15
CA THR A 146 -29.53 5.24 -6.22
C THR A 146 -30.59 5.39 -7.32
N GLU A 147 -30.35 4.86 -8.53
CA GLU A 147 -31.29 4.88 -9.67
C GLU A 147 -32.73 4.38 -9.35
N LYS A 148 -32.89 3.57 -8.28
CA LYS A 148 -34.19 3.08 -7.82
C LYS A 148 -35.02 4.13 -7.06
N LEU A 149 -34.41 5.24 -6.65
CA LEU A 149 -35.05 6.32 -5.92
C LEU A 149 -35.25 7.53 -6.85
N PRO A 150 -36.47 8.07 -6.95
CA PRO A 150 -36.73 9.26 -7.75
C PRO A 150 -36.07 10.48 -7.11
N GLN A 151 -35.47 11.36 -7.91
CA GLN A 151 -34.82 12.58 -7.42
C GLN A 151 -35.84 13.53 -6.77
N ILE A 152 -35.44 14.16 -5.67
CA ILE A 152 -36.28 15.12 -4.94
C ILE A 152 -35.81 16.53 -5.27
N ARG A 153 -36.66 17.33 -5.93
CA ARG A 153 -36.41 18.75 -6.23
C ARG A 153 -37.47 19.68 -5.66
N SER A 154 -38.58 19.14 -5.19
CA SER A 154 -39.75 19.86 -4.72
C SER A 154 -40.51 19.06 -3.65
N VAL A 155 -41.48 19.71 -3.00
CA VAL A 155 -42.36 19.05 -2.03
C VAL A 155 -43.35 18.11 -2.73
N GLU A 156 -43.72 18.40 -3.97
CA GLU A 156 -44.55 17.53 -4.81
C GLU A 156 -43.84 16.21 -5.10
N ASP A 157 -42.52 16.23 -5.37
CA ASP A 157 -41.74 15.01 -5.58
C ASP A 157 -41.75 14.12 -4.34
N ILE A 158 -41.67 14.74 -3.15
CA ILE A 158 -41.77 14.04 -1.86
C ILE A 158 -43.17 13.43 -1.69
N ASP A 159 -44.21 14.12 -2.14
CA ASP A 159 -45.59 13.66 -1.98
C ASP A 159 -45.91 12.43 -2.84
N LEU A 160 -45.23 12.29 -3.98
CA LEU A 160 -45.35 11.16 -4.89
C LEU A 160 -44.55 9.91 -4.45
N LEU A 161 -43.70 10.03 -3.43
CA LEU A 161 -42.90 8.89 -2.96
C LEU A 161 -43.78 7.79 -2.36
N THR A 162 -43.41 6.54 -2.59
CA THR A 162 -43.92 5.42 -1.80
C THR A 162 -43.34 5.46 -0.39
N LYS A 163 -44.00 4.78 0.56
CA LYS A 163 -43.50 4.67 1.94
C LYS A 163 -42.10 4.06 2.00
N ASP A 164 -41.82 3.05 1.18
CA ASP A 164 -40.51 2.39 1.12
C ASP A 164 -39.42 3.31 0.57
N GLN A 165 -39.75 4.13 -0.43
CA GLN A 165 -38.82 5.12 -0.97
C GLN A 165 -38.51 6.21 0.06
N CYS A 166 -39.55 6.76 0.71
CA CYS A 166 -39.40 7.80 1.73
C CYS A 166 -38.56 7.30 2.93
N THR A 167 -38.82 6.08 3.40
CA THR A 167 -38.04 5.47 4.48
C THR A 167 -36.60 5.17 4.07
N SER A 168 -36.36 4.76 2.82
CA SER A 168 -35.01 4.57 2.28
C SER A 168 -34.22 5.88 2.28
N TYR A 169 -34.85 6.98 1.85
CA TYR A 169 -34.25 8.32 1.94
C TYR A 169 -33.89 8.70 3.38
N LEU A 170 -34.84 8.57 4.31
CA LEU A 170 -34.62 8.91 5.72
C LEU A 170 -33.50 8.07 6.35
N ASN A 171 -33.40 6.79 5.97
CA ASN A 171 -32.30 5.92 6.41
C ASN A 171 -30.95 6.38 5.85
N GLY A 172 -30.87 6.74 4.56
CA GLY A 172 -29.65 7.27 3.94
C GLY A 172 -29.18 8.59 4.58
N TYR A 173 -30.12 9.42 5.04
CA TYR A 173 -29.83 10.63 5.80
C TYR A 173 -29.63 10.41 7.32
N GLY A 174 -29.69 9.17 7.80
CA GLY A 174 -29.50 8.83 9.22
C GLY A 174 -30.59 9.37 10.15
N ILE A 175 -31.80 9.62 9.65
CA ILE A 175 -32.92 10.18 10.41
C ILE A 175 -33.70 9.07 11.10
N ARG A 176 -33.92 9.22 12.41
CA ARG A 176 -34.76 8.29 13.18
C ARG A 176 -36.23 8.64 13.00
N PHE A 177 -37.05 7.64 12.72
CA PHE A 177 -38.50 7.76 12.57
C PHE A 177 -39.21 6.53 13.10
N ASN A 178 -40.52 6.65 13.34
CA ASN A 178 -41.36 5.50 13.67
C ASN A 178 -41.98 4.93 12.38
N PRO A 179 -41.92 3.61 12.12
CA PRO A 179 -42.52 2.99 10.94
C PRO A 179 -44.03 3.23 10.80
N ASN A 180 -44.73 3.57 11.89
CA ASN A 180 -46.17 3.85 11.87
C ASN A 180 -46.50 5.29 11.45
N GLU A 181 -45.50 6.17 11.37
CA GLU A 181 -45.68 7.53 10.86
C GLU A 181 -45.98 7.49 9.35
N THR A 182 -46.86 8.39 8.89
CA THR A 182 -47.16 8.58 7.48
C THR A 182 -46.69 9.96 7.02
N ILE A 183 -47.53 10.99 7.20
CA ILE A 183 -47.25 12.38 6.79
C ILE A 183 -45.97 12.93 7.42
N LYS A 184 -45.71 12.60 8.69
CA LYS A 184 -44.50 13.04 9.40
C LYS A 184 -43.20 12.58 8.74
N LEU A 185 -43.19 11.45 8.01
CA LEU A 185 -42.01 11.00 7.28
C LEU A 185 -41.69 11.97 6.13
N LYS A 186 -42.71 12.40 5.39
CA LYS A 186 -42.60 13.36 4.29
C LYS A 186 -42.15 14.74 4.79
N GLU A 187 -42.71 15.22 5.90
CA GLU A 187 -42.29 16.48 6.54
C GLU A 187 -40.81 16.45 6.98
N ARG A 188 -40.38 15.35 7.61
CA ARG A 188 -38.96 15.17 7.98
C ARG A 188 -38.06 15.17 6.75
N LEU A 189 -38.47 14.50 5.68
CA LEU A 189 -37.69 14.44 4.45
C LEU A 189 -37.55 15.83 3.82
N ARG A 190 -38.65 16.61 3.74
CA ARG A 190 -38.64 18.01 3.30
C ARG A 190 -37.60 18.84 4.06
N ASP A 191 -37.63 18.75 5.38
CA ASP A 191 -36.75 19.53 6.23
C ASP A 191 -35.28 19.15 6.00
N VAL A 192 -35.00 17.87 5.77
CA VAL A 192 -33.65 17.32 5.60
C VAL A 192 -33.04 17.69 4.24
N VAL A 193 -33.84 17.72 3.17
CA VAL A 193 -33.34 18.13 1.84
C VAL A 193 -33.21 19.64 1.67
N GLY A 194 -33.73 20.43 2.62
CA GLY A 194 -33.60 21.90 2.62
C GLY A 194 -34.76 22.65 1.95
N LEU A 195 -35.91 22.00 1.78
CA LEU A 195 -37.14 22.64 1.27
C LEU A 195 -37.82 23.42 2.40
N MET A 196 -37.34 24.64 2.68
CA MET A 196 -37.76 25.45 3.83
C MET A 196 -38.37 26.81 3.47
N SER A 197 -38.81 27.00 2.22
CA SER A 197 -39.53 28.24 1.86
C SER A 197 -40.91 28.28 2.51
N ALA A 198 -41.53 29.46 2.56
CA ALA A 198 -42.89 29.62 3.07
C ALA A 198 -43.90 28.72 2.32
N TYR A 199 -43.67 28.48 1.02
CA TYR A 199 -44.45 27.54 0.22
C TYR A 199 -44.29 26.09 0.70
N ASP A 200 -43.04 25.64 0.86
CA ASP A 200 -42.73 24.26 1.27
C ASP A 200 -43.25 23.94 2.68
N LEU A 201 -43.21 24.94 3.57
CA LEU A 201 -43.71 24.82 4.94
C LEU A 201 -45.23 24.79 5.02
N ALA A 202 -45.93 25.47 4.10
CA ALA A 202 -47.39 25.50 4.03
C ALA A 202 -47.98 24.31 3.25
N TYR A 203 -47.14 23.54 2.54
CA TYR A 203 -47.57 22.40 1.75
C TYR A 203 -48.17 21.29 2.63
N GLN A 204 -49.33 20.77 2.22
CA GLN A 204 -50.03 19.68 2.91
C GLN A 204 -49.79 18.37 2.17
N PHE A 205 -48.97 17.50 2.76
CA PHE A 205 -48.70 16.19 2.19
C PHE A 205 -49.92 15.27 2.26
N SER A 206 -50.14 14.52 1.19
CA SER A 206 -51.09 13.42 1.14
C SER A 206 -50.54 12.17 1.83
N GLY A 207 -51.43 11.19 2.06
CA GLY A 207 -51.01 9.86 2.50
C GLY A 207 -50.04 9.20 1.51
N PHE A 208 -49.39 8.11 1.93
CA PHE A 208 -48.63 7.32 0.97
C PHE A 208 -49.58 6.61 -0.02
N PRO A 209 -49.22 6.54 -1.31
CA PRO A 209 -49.94 5.75 -2.29
C PRO A 209 -49.88 4.24 -1.99
#